data_AF-A0A916TZD2-F1
#
_entry.id   AF-A0A916TZD2-F1
#
_cell.length_a   1.000
_cell.length_b   1.000
_cell.length_c   1.000
_cell.angle_alpha   90.00
_cell.angle_beta   90.00
_cell.angle_gamma   90.00
#
_symmetry.space_group_name_H-M   'P 1'
#
loop_
_entity.id
_entity.type
_entity.pdbx_description
1 polymer ?
#
loop_
_entity_poly.entity_id
_entity_poly.type
_entity_poly.pdbx_seq_one_letter_code
_entity_poly.pdbx_strand_id
1 'polypeptide(L)' 'MFYLQTTLNTLNMGLIRTIKKVAPGGLEKGEEEGQELQKKKLVLSLISQLGMSDEQASEVAQVSLSFVKEIRAELKGNK' A
#
# COMPACT_ATOMS: atom_id res chain seq x y z
N MET A 1 5.82 20.48 -43.77
CA MET A 1 5.07 20.28 -42.49
C MET A 1 4.90 18.79 -42.13
N PHE A 2 5.82 17.90 -42.53
CA PHE A 2 5.71 16.43 -42.31
C PHE A 2 6.70 15.92 -41.23
N TYR A 3 7.77 16.68 -40.95
CA TYR A 3 8.85 16.31 -40.04
C TYR A 3 8.51 16.47 -38.55
N LEU A 4 7.58 17.36 -38.20
CA LEU A 4 7.18 17.59 -36.81
C LEU A 4 6.33 16.44 -36.26
N GLN A 5 5.49 15.83 -37.11
CA GLN A 5 4.62 14.72 -36.69
C GLN A 5 5.42 13.43 -36.43
N THR A 6 6.44 13.17 -37.26
CA THR A 6 7.29 11.97 -37.11
C THR A 6 8.21 12.06 -35.91
N THR A 7 8.73 13.25 -35.57
CA THR A 7 9.54 13.49 -34.37
C THR A 7 8.72 13.39 -33.08
N LEU A 8 7.50 13.92 -33.04
CA LEU A 8 6.58 13.73 -31.91
C LEU A 8 6.23 12.25 -31.68
N ASN A 9 6.01 11.49 -32.75
CA ASN A 9 5.68 10.06 -32.64
C ASN A 9 6.87 9.21 -32.14
N THR A 10 8.10 9.53 -32.53
CA THR A 10 9.31 8.83 -32.03
C THR A 10 9.62 9.18 -30.57
N LEU A 11 9.44 10.44 -30.17
CA LEU A 11 9.56 10.88 -28.78
C LEU A 11 8.52 10.19 -27.87
N ASN A 12 7.26 10.14 -28.30
CA ASN A 12 6.20 9.47 -27.54
C ASN A 12 6.45 7.96 -27.36
N MET A 13 6.93 7.27 -28.40
CA MET A 13 7.29 5.85 -28.31
C MET A 13 8.48 5.59 -27.36
N GLY A 14 9.44 6.52 -27.29
CA GLY A 14 10.57 6.45 -26.36
C GLY A 14 10.14 6.59 -24.89
N LEU A 15 9.27 7.56 -24.61
CA LEU A 15 8.73 7.78 -23.26
C LEU A 15 7.87 6.60 -22.78
N ILE A 16 6.98 6.09 -23.63
CA ILE A 16 6.11 4.94 -23.30
C ILE A 16 6.96 3.69 -23.02
N ARG A 17 8.01 3.42 -23.80
CA ARG A 17 8.92 2.29 -23.54
C ARG A 17 9.65 2.41 -22.23
N THR A 18 10.10 3.63 -21.88
CA THR A 18 10.80 3.88 -20.62
C THR A 18 9.86 3.63 -19.45
N ILE A 19 8.66 4.23 -19.44
CA ILE A 19 7.65 4.06 -18.38
C ILE A 19 7.27 2.57 -18.23
N LYS A 20 7.05 1.87 -19.35
CA LYS A 20 6.67 0.45 -19.34
C LYS A 20 7.78 -0.49 -18.85
N LYS A 21 9.05 -0.08 -18.91
CA LYS A 21 10.18 -0.84 -18.35
C LYS A 21 10.38 -0.62 -16.85
N VAL A 22 9.98 0.52 -16.29
CA VAL A 22 10.12 0.80 -14.84
C VAL A 22 8.95 0.28 -14.02
N ALA A 23 7.78 0.12 -14.64
CA ALA A 23 6.52 -0.16 -13.94
C ALA A 23 6.21 -1.62 -13.52
N PRO A 24 6.79 -2.71 -14.08
CA PRO A 24 6.20 -4.04 -13.84
C PRO A 24 6.51 -4.63 -12.46
N GLY A 25 7.44 -4.09 -11.68
CA GLY A 25 7.75 -4.59 -10.33
C GLY A 25 7.58 -3.58 -9.20
N GLY A 26 7.50 -2.28 -9.51
CA GLY A 26 7.37 -1.23 -8.48
C GLY A 26 5.94 -0.97 -8.03
N LEU A 27 4.95 -1.19 -8.92
CA LEU A 27 3.54 -0.97 -8.61
C LEU A 27 2.93 -2.10 -7.78
N GLU A 28 3.19 -3.37 -8.15
CA GLU A 28 2.70 -4.52 -7.37
C GLU A 28 3.26 -4.50 -5.94
N LYS A 29 4.56 -4.23 -5.80
CA LYS A 29 5.20 -4.18 -4.48
C LYS A 29 4.73 -3.00 -3.62
N GLY A 30 4.46 -1.85 -4.26
CA GLY A 30 3.90 -0.69 -3.59
C GLY A 30 2.44 -0.87 -3.15
N GLU A 31 1.65 -1.64 -3.90
CA GLU A 31 0.29 -2.00 -3.51
C GLU A 31 0.27 -2.99 -2.35
N GLU A 32 1.13 -4.01 -2.34
CA GLU A 32 1.24 -4.96 -1.22
C GLU A 32 1.68 -4.27 0.08
N GLU A 33 2.76 -3.48 0.04
CA GLU A 33 3.23 -2.72 1.21
C GLU A 33 2.17 -1.69 1.66
N GLY A 34 1.47 -1.07 0.71
CA GLY A 34 0.38 -0.13 1.01
C GLY A 34 -0.80 -0.80 1.72
N GLN A 35 -1.20 -2.00 1.29
CA GLN A 35 -2.30 -2.75 1.89
C GLN A 35 -1.96 -3.23 3.31
N GLU A 36 -0.75 -3.71 3.56
CA GLU A 36 -0.33 -4.11 4.90
C GLU A 36 -0.28 -2.91 5.86
N LEU A 37 0.28 -1.78 5.42
CA LEU A 37 0.33 -0.57 6.23
C LEU A 37 -1.07 -0.02 6.53
N GLN A 38 -2.00 -0.10 5.59
CA GLN A 38 -3.39 0.30 5.81
C GLN A 38 -4.07 -0.61 6.84
N LYS A 39 -3.92 -1.93 6.73
CA LYS A 39 -4.48 -2.88 7.71
C LYS A 39 -3.90 -2.64 9.10
N LYS A 40 -2.59 -2.41 9.20
CA LYS A 40 -1.92 -2.08 10.47
C LYS A 40 -2.46 -0.78 11.09
N LYS A 41 -2.58 0.29 10.29
CA LYS A 41 -3.16 1.56 10.75
C LYS A 41 -4.62 1.42 11.17
N LEU A 42 -5.42 0.65 10.43
CA LEU A 42 -6.81 0.40 10.75
C LEU A 42 -6.93 -0.26 12.12
N VAL A 43 -6.22 -1.37 12.34
CA VAL A 43 -6.19 -2.09 13.63
C VAL A 43 -5.73 -1.18 14.77
N LEU A 44 -4.70 -0.37 14.54
CA LEU A 44 -4.18 0.58 15.53
C LEU A 44 -5.23 1.65 15.90
N SER A 45 -5.98 2.17 14.92
CA SER A 45 -7.14 3.04 15.15
C SER A 45 -8.22 2.36 15.97
N LEU A 46 -8.60 1.12 15.61
CA LEU A 46 -9.66 0.38 16.30
C LEU A 46 -9.30 0.14 17.79
N ILE A 47 -8.06 -0.26 18.07
CA ILE A 47 -7.62 -0.52 19.46
C ILE A 47 -7.37 0.78 20.23
N SER A 48 -6.62 1.72 19.65
CA SER A 48 -6.13 2.89 20.39
C SER A 48 -7.11 4.06 20.42
N GLN A 49 -7.93 4.24 19.38
CA GLN A 49 -8.88 5.36 19.31
C GLN A 49 -10.29 4.94 19.70
N LEU A 50 -10.74 3.76 19.25
CA LEU A 50 -12.08 3.26 19.55
C LEU A 50 -12.13 2.35 20.79
N GLY A 51 -10.97 1.97 21.35
CA GLY A 51 -10.89 1.13 22.55
C GLY A 51 -11.42 -0.29 22.34
N MET A 52 -11.47 -0.77 21.09
CA MET A 52 -12.02 -2.09 20.76
C MET A 52 -11.16 -3.21 21.34
N SER A 53 -11.79 -4.35 21.63
CA SER A 53 -11.08 -5.57 22.03
C SER A 53 -10.34 -6.19 20.84
N ASP A 54 -9.39 -7.08 21.12
CA ASP A 54 -8.56 -7.70 20.09
C ASP A 54 -9.41 -8.53 19.11
N GLU A 55 -10.49 -9.14 19.62
CA GLU A 55 -11.46 -9.91 18.85
C GLU A 55 -12.27 -9.01 17.91
N GLN A 56 -12.77 -7.88 18.42
CA GLN A 56 -13.55 -6.94 17.63
C GLN A 56 -12.71 -6.28 16.54
N ALA A 57 -11.47 -5.90 16.87
CA ALA A 57 -10.55 -5.33 15.90
C ALA A 57 -10.17 -6.36 14.82
N SER A 58 -10.01 -7.64 15.18
CA SER A 58 -9.75 -8.74 14.25
C SER A 58 -10.89 -8.94 13.27
N GLU A 59 -12.13 -8.93 13.76
CA GLU A 59 -13.33 -9.10 12.93
C GLU A 59 -13.55 -7.91 11.99
N VAL A 60 -13.45 -6.67 12.48
CA VAL A 60 -13.67 -5.45 11.69
C VAL A 60 -12.56 -5.24 10.66
N ALA A 61 -11.30 -5.48 11.02
CA ALA A 61 -10.18 -5.36 10.09
C ALA A 61 -10.01 -6.59 9.18
N GLN A 62 -10.80 -7.65 9.40
CA GLN A 62 -10.71 -8.93 8.69
C GLN A 62 -9.28 -9.49 8.68
N VAL A 63 -8.59 -9.40 9.82
CA VAL A 63 -7.24 -9.91 10.05
C VAL A 63 -7.25 -10.96 11.14
N SER A 64 -6.18 -11.74 11.26
CA SER A 64 -6.06 -12.72 12.34
C SER A 64 -5.93 -12.07 13.72
N LEU A 65 -6.46 -12.72 14.74
CA LEU A 65 -6.30 -12.32 16.14
C LEU A 65 -4.82 -12.20 16.56
N SER A 66 -3.95 -13.02 15.99
CA SER A 66 -2.50 -12.94 16.22
C SER A 66 -1.91 -11.63 15.72
N PHE A 67 -2.30 -11.17 14.53
CA PHE A 67 -1.85 -9.90 13.95
C PHE A 67 -2.28 -8.70 14.82
N VAL A 68 -3.52 -8.73 15.35
CA VAL A 68 -4.02 -7.69 16.26
C VAL A 68 -3.23 -7.66 17.57
N LYS A 69 -2.92 -8.83 18.14
CA LYS A 69 -2.11 -8.95 19.35
C LYS A 69 -0.68 -8.46 19.16
N GLU A 70 -0.09 -8.70 18.00
CA GLU A 70 1.24 -8.20 17.64
C GLU A 70 1.25 -6.68 17.59
N ILE A 71 0.28 -6.07 16.90
CA ILE A 71 0.11 -4.60 16.86
C ILE A 71 -0.11 -4.03 18.27
N ARG A 72 -0.87 -4.72 19.11
CA ARG A 72 -1.12 -4.30 20.50
C ARG A 72 0.14 -4.40 21.37
N ALA A 73 0.96 -5.42 21.15
CA ALA A 73 2.25 -5.58 21.81
C ALA A 73 3.22 -4.47 21.39
N GLU A 74 3.30 -4.15 20.10
CA GLU A 74 4.08 -3.01 19.58
C GLU A 74 3.61 -1.68 20.20
N LEU A 75 2.30 -1.46 20.30
CA LEU A 75 1.70 -0.28 20.95
C LEU A 75 2.08 -0.17 22.44
N LYS A 76 2.10 -1.29 23.16
CA LYS A 76 2.49 -1.33 24.59
C LYS A 76 4.00 -1.20 24.79
N GLY A 77 4.80 -1.72 23.86
CA GLY A 77 6.26 -1.67 23.94
C GLY A 77 6.86 -0.31 23.62
N ASN A 78 6.08 0.59 23.00
CA ASN A 78 6.50 1.95 22.66
C ASN A 78 6.02 3.01 23.69
N LYS A 79 5.80 2.58 24.95
CA LYS A 79 5.28 3.42 26.03
C LYS A 79 6.30 3.61 27.15
#